data_AF-A0A1J5A798-F1
#
_entry.id   AF-A0A1J5A798-F1
#
_cell.length_a   1.000
_cell.length_b   1.000
_cell.length_c   1.000
_cell.angle_alpha   90.00
_cell.angle_beta   90.00
_cell.angle_gamma   90.00
#
_symmetry.space_group_name_H-M   'P 1'
#
loop_
_entity.id
_entity.type
_entity.pdbx_description
1 polymer ?
#
loop_
_entity_poly.entity_id
_entity_poly.type
_entity_poly.pdbx_seq_one_letter_code
_entity_poly.pdbx_strand_id
1 'polypeptide(L)'
;MCRNSPTPERRTALLVLAIILSALAVGCWRADTAPQKHRPELIFDDSVASDFQALAVETWEQFLTVFEARTDCFGDVTLRATRTLDSRAAYDPQTAMVTVHVPGTRAMLQSALIHEWAHHVEFQCPDHEALRPRFLAALGLPPDTLWRPADLLTTTPTDAWDQIPSEHYAEATISLVLGQNQIPTKIRVSQAEVAAVGAWAAGD
;
A
#
# COMPACT_ATOMS: atom_id res chain seq x y z
N MET A 1 -24.97 -76.27 -44.29
CA MET A 1 -23.66 -75.78 -44.78
C MET A 1 -23.92 -74.84 -45.96
N CYS A 2 -23.31 -73.69 -46.19
CA CYS A 2 -22.52 -72.74 -45.41
C CYS A 2 -22.39 -71.49 -46.31
N ARG A 3 -22.76 -70.32 -45.75
CA ARG A 3 -22.24 -68.95 -46.00
C ARG A 3 -22.35 -68.27 -47.38
N ASN A 4 -23.10 -67.15 -47.33
CA ASN A 4 -22.71 -65.74 -47.61
C ASN A 4 -22.19 -65.38 -49.01
N SER A 5 -22.65 -64.35 -49.73
CA SER A 5 -23.62 -63.26 -49.50
C SER A 5 -23.98 -62.65 -50.88
N PRO A 6 -25.16 -62.03 -51.07
CA PRO A 6 -25.46 -61.25 -52.26
C PRO A 6 -24.91 -59.81 -52.18
N THR A 7 -24.47 -59.32 -53.34
CA THR A 7 -24.07 -57.95 -53.67
C THR A 7 -25.21 -56.93 -53.48
N PRO A 8 -24.95 -55.69 -53.04
CA PRO A 8 -25.94 -54.62 -53.10
C PRO A 8 -25.77 -53.84 -54.41
N GLU A 9 -26.79 -53.86 -55.26
CA GLU A 9 -26.94 -52.87 -56.34
C GLU A 9 -28.31 -52.18 -56.24
N ARG A 10 -28.27 -50.85 -56.41
CA ARG A 10 -29.37 -49.89 -56.64
C ARG A 10 -30.22 -49.47 -55.44
N ARG A 11 -30.13 -48.18 -55.10
CA ARG A 11 -31.23 -47.21 -55.31
C ARG A 11 -30.77 -45.76 -55.11
N THR A 12 -30.94 -45.02 -56.19
CA THR A 12 -31.06 -43.59 -56.45
C THR A 12 -31.83 -42.80 -55.37
N ALA A 13 -31.33 -41.63 -54.96
CA ALA A 13 -32.07 -40.39 -54.60
C ALA A 13 -31.05 -39.28 -54.28
N LEU A 14 -30.72 -38.39 -55.22
CA LEU A 14 -31.32 -37.05 -55.45
C LEU A 14 -31.29 -36.09 -54.23
N LEU A 15 -30.69 -34.92 -54.49
CA LEU A 15 -30.88 -33.60 -53.83
C LEU A 15 -30.31 -33.48 -52.40
N VAL A 16 -29.68 -32.39 -51.93
CA VAL A 16 -29.61 -30.98 -52.34
C VAL A 16 -28.52 -30.31 -51.49
N LEU A 17 -27.78 -29.33 -52.04
CA LEU A 17 -27.37 -28.04 -51.43
C LEU A 17 -26.93 -28.05 -49.93
N ALA A 18 -25.75 -27.59 -49.51
CA ALA A 18 -25.30 -26.21 -49.65
C ALA A 18 -23.86 -26.02 -49.12
N ILE A 19 -23.16 -25.09 -49.77
CA ILE A 19 -21.89 -24.45 -49.41
C ILE A 19 -22.10 -23.54 -48.20
N ILE A 20 -21.31 -23.63 -47.12
CA ILE A 20 -20.92 -22.47 -46.28
C ILE A 20 -19.48 -22.64 -45.77
N LEU A 21 -18.67 -21.62 -46.07
CA LEU A 21 -17.31 -21.37 -45.61
C LEU A 21 -17.20 -21.32 -44.08
N SER A 22 -16.22 -22.03 -43.52
CA SER A 22 -15.76 -21.80 -42.13
C SER A 22 -14.41 -21.10 -42.15
N ALA A 23 -14.41 -19.82 -42.50
CA ALA A 23 -13.33 -18.89 -42.19
C ALA A 23 -13.51 -18.42 -40.73
N LEU A 24 -12.92 -19.15 -39.78
CA LEU A 24 -12.91 -18.73 -38.37
C LEU A 24 -11.63 -17.94 -38.08
N ALA A 25 -11.79 -16.63 -38.20
CA ALA A 25 -11.18 -15.56 -37.42
C ALA A 25 -9.89 -15.88 -36.66
N VAL A 26 -8.77 -15.42 -37.23
CA VAL A 26 -7.57 -15.04 -36.45
C VAL A 26 -7.98 -13.84 -35.59
N GLY A 27 -8.49 -14.10 -34.40
CA GLY A 27 -8.75 -13.09 -33.40
C GLY A 27 -7.42 -12.51 -32.93
N CYS A 28 -7.08 -11.31 -33.39
CA CYS A 28 -6.03 -10.50 -32.79
C CYS A 28 -6.43 -10.19 -31.35
N TRP A 29 -6.00 -11.02 -30.40
CA TRP A 29 -5.93 -10.64 -29.00
C TRP A 29 -4.85 -9.56 -28.89
N ARG A 30 -5.27 -8.30 -29.00
CA ARG A 30 -4.51 -7.23 -28.35
C ARG A 30 -4.67 -7.50 -26.86
N ALA A 31 -3.66 -8.14 -26.27
CA ALA A 31 -3.44 -7.99 -24.85
C ALA A 31 -3.14 -6.50 -24.67
N ASP A 32 -4.17 -5.71 -24.35
CA ASP A 32 -3.98 -4.41 -23.72
C ASP A 32 -3.13 -4.70 -22.50
N THR A 33 -1.84 -4.42 -22.62
CA THR A 33 -0.88 -4.55 -21.53
C THR A 33 -1.28 -3.45 -20.58
N ALA A 34 -2.10 -3.80 -19.59
CA ALA A 34 -2.39 -2.87 -18.51
C ALA A 34 -1.07 -2.29 -18.03
N PRO A 35 -0.94 -0.95 -17.91
CA PRO A 35 0.31 -0.35 -17.49
C PRO A 35 0.77 -1.04 -16.21
N GLN A 36 2.02 -1.52 -16.24
CA GLN A 36 2.61 -2.22 -15.10
C GLN A 36 2.55 -1.27 -13.90
N LYS A 37 1.81 -1.67 -12.85
CA LYS A 37 1.74 -0.89 -11.62
C LYS A 37 3.17 -0.76 -11.07
N HIS A 38 3.64 0.49 -10.92
CA HIS A 38 4.91 0.75 -10.26
C HIS A 38 4.78 0.36 -8.79
N ARG A 39 5.66 -0.53 -8.33
CA ARG A 39 5.71 -0.88 -6.91
C ARG A 39 6.67 0.10 -6.24
N PRO A 40 6.25 0.82 -5.18
CA PRO A 40 7.10 1.74 -4.45
C PRO A 40 8.42 1.12 -3.98
N GLU A 41 9.54 1.78 -4.28
CA GLU A 41 10.87 1.34 -3.90
C GLU A 41 11.39 2.11 -2.66
N LEU A 42 12.19 1.41 -1.85
CA LEU A 42 12.95 2.01 -0.75
C LEU A 42 14.38 2.28 -1.20
N ILE A 43 14.73 3.56 -1.31
CA ILE A 43 16.03 4.04 -1.77
C ILE A 43 16.89 4.39 -0.56
N PHE A 44 18.16 3.97 -0.52
CA PHE A 44 19.06 4.25 0.59
C PHE A 44 20.07 5.34 0.24
N ASP A 45 20.17 6.35 1.10
CA ASP A 45 21.29 7.29 1.12
C ASP A 45 22.55 6.62 1.71
N ASP A 46 23.73 7.08 1.33
CA ASP A 46 25.02 6.53 1.76
C ASP A 46 25.23 6.55 3.29
N SER A 47 24.42 7.34 4.02
CA SER A 47 24.43 7.37 5.49
C SER A 47 23.88 6.11 6.16
N VAL A 48 23.13 5.27 5.44
CA VAL A 48 22.45 4.10 6.02
C VAL A 48 23.41 2.92 6.12
N ALA A 49 23.77 2.53 7.35
CA ALA A 49 24.59 1.36 7.61
C ALA A 49 23.87 0.06 7.22
N SER A 50 24.62 -0.98 6.85
CA SER A 50 24.10 -2.24 6.29
C SER A 50 23.14 -3.00 7.22
N ASP A 51 23.36 -2.93 8.52
CA ASP A 51 22.49 -3.54 9.53
C ASP A 51 21.14 -2.84 9.63
N PHE A 52 21.14 -1.49 9.60
CA PHE A 52 19.91 -0.72 9.55
C PHE A 52 19.20 -0.88 8.19
N GLN A 53 19.95 -0.96 7.09
CA GLN A 53 19.40 -1.24 5.76
C GLN A 53 18.62 -2.57 5.75
N ALA A 54 19.19 -3.64 6.31
CA ALA A 54 18.54 -4.94 6.39
C ALA A 54 17.22 -4.88 7.17
N LEU A 55 17.20 -4.17 8.30
CA LEU A 55 15.98 -3.94 9.08
C LEU A 55 14.93 -3.14 8.30
N ALA A 56 15.36 -2.11 7.58
CA ALA A 56 14.48 -1.24 6.82
C ALA A 56 13.83 -1.99 5.64
N VAL A 57 14.59 -2.81 4.90
CA VAL A 57 14.03 -3.67 3.84
C VAL A 57 12.98 -4.62 4.40
N GLU A 58 13.29 -5.31 5.51
CA GLU A 58 12.34 -6.24 6.15
C GLU A 58 11.04 -5.53 6.56
N THR A 59 11.17 -4.32 7.13
CA THR A 59 10.02 -3.54 7.60
C THR A 59 9.22 -2.94 6.43
N TRP A 60 9.88 -2.53 5.35
CA TRP A 60 9.25 -2.02 4.13
C TRP A 60 8.38 -3.08 3.46
N GLU A 61 8.86 -4.31 3.37
CA GLU A 61 8.09 -5.43 2.81
C GLU A 61 6.82 -5.74 3.65
N GLN A 62 6.92 -5.65 4.98
CA GLN A 62 5.74 -5.75 5.87
C GLN A 62 4.76 -4.60 5.63
N PHE A 63 5.27 -3.37 5.51
CA PHE A 63 4.46 -2.18 5.22
C PHE A 63 3.72 -2.32 3.87
N LEU A 64 4.43 -2.68 2.80
CA LEU A 64 3.84 -2.86 1.48
C LEU A 64 2.83 -4.01 1.41
N THR A 65 2.98 -5.04 2.25
CA THR A 65 1.98 -6.11 2.37
C THR A 65 0.65 -5.56 2.90
N VAL A 66 0.69 -4.63 3.86
CA VAL A 66 -0.52 -3.99 4.40
C VAL A 66 -1.16 -3.04 3.39
N PHE A 67 -0.35 -2.29 2.65
CA PHE A 67 -0.81 -1.27 1.69
C PHE A 67 -0.84 -1.74 0.24
N GLU A 68 -0.89 -3.06 -0.01
CA GLU A 68 -0.82 -3.63 -1.37
C GLU A 68 -1.83 -2.98 -2.33
N ALA A 69 -3.08 -2.79 -1.87
CA ALA A 69 -4.17 -2.19 -2.65
C ALA A 69 -3.99 -0.69 -2.93
N ARG A 70 -3.01 -0.03 -2.30
CA ARG A 70 -2.72 1.41 -2.42
C ARG A 70 -1.36 1.70 -3.06
N THR A 71 -0.61 0.68 -3.46
CA THR A 71 0.74 0.84 -4.04
C THR A 71 0.80 1.69 -5.30
N ASP A 72 -0.33 1.92 -5.99
CA ASP A 72 -0.42 2.75 -7.17
C ASP A 72 -0.63 4.25 -6.88
N CYS A 73 -0.86 4.64 -5.62
CA CYS A 73 -1.08 6.04 -5.26
C CYS A 73 0.09 6.69 -4.51
N PHE A 74 1.13 5.96 -4.12
CA PHE A 74 2.35 6.56 -3.54
C PHE A 74 3.60 6.11 -4.28
N GLY A 75 4.66 6.90 -4.19
CA GLY A 75 5.90 6.71 -4.94
C GLY A 75 7.02 6.09 -4.12
N ASP A 76 8.24 6.21 -4.64
CA ASP A 76 9.44 5.77 -3.95
C ASP A 76 9.75 6.68 -2.75
N VAL A 77 10.46 6.13 -1.76
CA VAL A 77 10.88 6.87 -0.56
C VAL A 77 12.36 6.68 -0.32
N THR A 78 13.05 7.78 -0.01
CA THR A 78 14.48 7.75 0.35
C THR A 78 14.66 7.67 1.85
N LEU A 79 15.51 6.76 2.32
CA LEU A 79 15.91 6.64 3.72
C LEU A 79 17.31 7.24 3.94
N ARG A 80 17.39 8.14 4.91
CA ARG A 80 18.63 8.72 5.44
C ARG A 80 18.76 8.40 6.93
N ALA A 81 19.99 8.18 7.39
CA ALA A 81 20.31 8.06 8.81
C ALA A 81 21.11 9.28 9.30
N THR A 82 20.83 9.73 10.53
CA THR A 82 21.56 10.84 11.16
C THR A 82 21.72 10.63 12.66
N ARG A 83 22.64 11.36 13.30
CA ARG A 83 22.83 11.35 14.76
C ARG A 83 22.39 12.63 15.45
N THR A 84 21.87 13.59 14.68
CA THR A 84 21.67 14.98 15.15
C THR A 84 20.22 15.44 15.00
N LEU A 85 19.29 14.50 14.86
CA LEU A 85 17.86 14.81 14.80
C LEU A 85 17.31 14.89 16.23
N ASP A 86 16.53 15.93 16.54
CA ASP A 86 15.94 16.09 17.88
C ASP A 86 14.79 15.09 18.13
N SER A 87 14.10 14.66 17.06
CA SER A 87 13.11 13.59 17.06
C SER A 87 13.74 12.22 16.73
N ARG A 88 12.94 11.15 16.82
CA ARG A 88 13.36 9.80 16.42
C ARG A 88 13.47 9.67 14.91
N ALA A 89 12.57 10.32 14.17
CA ALA A 89 12.59 10.42 12.73
C ALA A 89 11.81 11.66 12.28
N ALA A 90 11.92 11.96 10.99
CA ALA A 90 11.16 13.00 10.32
C ALA A 90 10.99 12.67 8.83
N TYR A 91 9.81 12.94 8.29
CA TYR A 91 9.51 12.89 6.88
C TYR A 91 9.55 14.29 6.24
N ASP A 92 10.24 14.43 5.12
CA ASP A 92 10.21 15.61 4.26
C ASP A 92 9.36 15.33 3.01
N PRO A 93 8.17 15.96 2.86
CA PRO A 93 7.30 15.76 1.71
C PRO A 93 7.85 16.36 0.41
N GLN A 94 8.77 17.32 0.46
CA GLN A 94 9.34 17.94 -0.75
C GLN A 94 10.31 17.00 -1.47
N THR A 95 11.00 16.16 -0.72
CA THR A 95 12.03 15.24 -1.26
C THR A 95 11.66 13.77 -1.10
N ALA A 96 10.48 13.45 -0.57
CA ALA A 96 10.08 12.09 -0.20
C ALA A 96 11.17 11.37 0.62
N MET A 97 11.72 12.05 1.63
CA MET A 97 12.84 11.55 2.41
C MET A 97 12.42 11.31 3.86
N VAL A 98 12.66 10.10 4.34
CA VAL A 98 12.59 9.74 5.75
C VAL A 98 14.00 9.83 6.33
N THR A 99 14.18 10.68 7.34
CA THR A 99 15.44 10.79 8.09
C THR A 99 15.25 10.18 9.47
N VAL A 100 16.06 9.18 9.84
CA VAL A 100 15.97 8.47 11.13
C VAL A 100 17.18 8.76 12.01
N HIS A 101 16.94 9.05 13.29
CA HIS A 101 17.96 9.16 14.31
C HIS A 101 18.53 7.77 14.65
N VAL A 102 19.83 7.60 14.44
CA VAL A 102 20.60 6.41 14.82
C VAL A 102 21.70 6.76 15.85
N PRO A 103 22.09 5.82 16.73
CA PRO A 103 21.57 4.45 16.85
C PRO A 103 20.22 4.38 17.56
N GLY A 104 19.47 3.31 17.31
CA GLY A 104 18.21 2.98 17.99
C GLY A 104 18.07 1.48 18.21
N THR A 105 17.15 1.06 19.09
CA THR A 105 16.79 -0.36 19.19
C THR A 105 15.98 -0.78 17.98
N ARG A 106 15.92 -2.08 17.69
CA ARG A 106 15.10 -2.61 16.58
C ARG A 106 13.65 -2.10 16.64
N ALA A 107 12.98 -2.25 17.79
CA ALA A 107 11.61 -1.79 17.97
C ALA A 107 11.46 -0.28 17.72
N MET A 108 12.39 0.54 18.21
CA MET A 108 12.37 1.98 17.99
C MET A 108 12.52 2.34 16.50
N LEU A 109 13.46 1.70 15.81
CA LEU A 109 13.73 1.96 14.40
C LEU A 109 12.56 1.52 13.51
N GLN A 110 11.97 0.34 13.78
CA GLN A 110 10.80 -0.13 13.03
C GLN A 110 9.59 0.80 13.21
N SER A 111 9.28 1.18 14.45
CA SER A 111 8.19 2.11 14.72
C SER A 111 8.42 3.47 14.05
N ALA A 112 9.65 4.01 14.12
CA ALA A 112 9.99 5.27 13.47
C ALA A 112 9.85 5.19 11.94
N LEU A 113 10.34 4.11 11.31
CA LEU A 113 10.18 3.91 9.87
C LEU A 113 8.71 3.87 9.46
N ILE A 114 7.90 3.05 10.12
CA ILE A 114 6.48 2.88 9.78
C ILE A 114 5.71 4.18 9.99
N HIS A 115 6.00 4.90 11.07
CA HIS A 115 5.39 6.20 11.35
C HIS A 115 5.63 7.19 10.19
N GLU A 116 6.89 7.38 9.80
CA GLU A 116 7.22 8.33 8.74
C GLU A 116 6.74 7.85 7.36
N TRP A 117 6.71 6.54 7.10
CA TRP A 117 6.13 6.01 5.87
C TRP A 117 4.62 6.18 5.79
N ALA A 118 3.91 6.17 6.93
CA ALA A 118 2.50 6.54 6.95
C ALA A 118 2.33 7.99 6.45
N HIS A 119 3.16 8.93 6.93
CA HIS A 119 3.16 10.28 6.39
C HIS A 119 3.55 10.34 4.91
N HIS A 120 4.49 9.51 4.46
CA HIS A 120 4.79 9.41 3.03
C HIS A 120 3.55 9.06 2.20
N VAL A 121 2.77 8.04 2.62
CA VAL A 121 1.50 7.67 2.00
C VAL A 121 0.50 8.83 2.07
N GLU A 122 0.32 9.44 3.24
CA GLU A 122 -0.58 10.59 3.45
C GLU A 122 -0.32 11.74 2.48
N PHE A 123 0.95 12.05 2.21
CA PHE A 123 1.35 13.16 1.34
C PHE A 123 1.34 12.80 -0.14
N GLN A 124 1.62 11.54 -0.50
CA GLN A 124 1.75 11.13 -1.91
C GLN A 124 0.45 10.58 -2.50
N CYS A 125 -0.39 9.95 -1.68
CA CYS A 125 -1.62 9.28 -2.12
C CYS A 125 -2.84 10.22 -2.06
N PRO A 126 -3.40 10.67 -3.21
CA PRO A 126 -4.59 11.52 -3.21
C PRO A 126 -5.81 10.82 -2.58
N ASP A 127 -5.92 9.50 -2.76
CA ASP A 127 -7.00 8.69 -2.20
C ASP A 127 -6.97 8.60 -0.66
N HIS A 128 -5.89 9.03 -0.02
CA HIS A 128 -5.80 9.12 1.43
C HIS A 128 -6.83 10.10 2.00
N GLU A 129 -7.29 11.10 1.24
CA GLU A 129 -8.34 12.02 1.70
C GLU A 129 -9.65 11.29 2.03
N ALA A 130 -9.94 10.17 1.35
CA ALA A 130 -11.14 9.36 1.58
C ALA A 130 -11.12 8.63 2.94
N LEU A 131 -9.94 8.36 3.50
CA LEU A 131 -9.81 7.77 4.84
C LEU A 131 -10.25 8.74 5.94
N ARG A 132 -9.98 10.05 5.77
CA ARG A 132 -10.06 11.04 6.85
C ARG A 132 -11.41 11.06 7.57
N PRO A 133 -12.58 11.09 6.91
CA PRO A 133 -13.86 11.14 7.63
C PRO A 133 -14.10 9.92 8.53
N ARG A 134 -13.74 8.72 8.04
CA ARG A 134 -13.88 7.47 8.81
C ARG A 134 -12.89 7.42 9.97
N PHE A 135 -11.66 7.89 9.75
CA PHE A 135 -10.64 7.92 10.80
C PHE A 135 -10.97 8.94 11.90
N LEU A 136 -11.47 10.13 11.53
CA LEU A 136 -11.97 11.10 12.51
C LEU A 136 -13.13 10.55 13.34
N ALA A 137 -14.06 9.82 12.71
CA ALA A 137 -15.13 9.14 13.44
C ALA A 137 -14.59 8.07 14.42
N ALA A 138 -13.54 7.34 14.04
CA ALA A 138 -12.87 6.37 14.91
C ALA A 138 -12.18 7.04 16.12
N LEU A 139 -11.66 8.27 15.94
CA LEU A 139 -11.13 9.11 17.02
C LEU A 139 -12.23 9.76 17.88
N GLY A 140 -13.51 9.66 17.49
CA GLY A 140 -14.60 10.37 18.13
C GLY A 140 -14.55 11.89 17.91
N LEU A 141 -13.90 12.34 16.84
CA LEU A 141 -13.72 13.75 16.50
C LEU A 141 -14.77 14.24 15.50
N PRO A 142 -15.13 15.54 15.52
CA PRO A 142 -15.97 16.15 14.50
C PRO A 142 -15.41 15.97 13.07
N PRO A 143 -16.26 15.82 12.04
CA PRO A 143 -15.82 15.60 10.66
C PRO A 143 -15.09 16.82 10.03
N ASP A 144 -15.25 18.00 10.62
CA ASP A 144 -14.56 19.25 10.24
C ASP A 144 -13.25 19.48 11.01
N THR A 145 -12.84 18.51 11.85
CA THR A 145 -11.55 18.58 12.53
C THR A 145 -10.41 18.62 11.51
N LEU A 146 -9.51 19.60 11.66
CA LEU A 146 -8.35 19.71 10.80
C LEU A 146 -7.47 18.47 10.92
N TRP A 147 -7.22 17.81 9.79
CA TRP A 147 -6.37 16.62 9.72
C TRP A 147 -4.94 16.89 10.21
N ARG A 148 -4.41 18.05 9.81
CA ARG A 148 -3.13 18.61 10.25
C ARG A 148 -3.27 20.14 10.32
N PRO A 149 -3.09 20.79 11.48
CA PRO A 149 -3.07 22.24 11.58
C PRO A 149 -1.96 22.87 10.70
N ALA A 150 -2.26 23.97 10.01
CA ALA A 150 -1.32 24.63 9.10
C ALA A 150 -0.07 25.22 9.80
N ASP A 151 -0.20 25.58 11.07
CA ASP A 151 0.83 26.29 11.84
C ASP A 151 1.87 25.37 12.53
N LEU A 152 1.80 24.05 12.31
CA LEU A 152 2.74 23.09 12.91
C LEU A 152 4.20 23.26 12.47
N LEU A 153 4.46 24.08 11.44
CA LEU A 153 5.81 24.30 10.91
C LEU A 153 6.66 25.30 11.70
N THR A 154 6.17 25.94 12.77
CA THR A 154 6.97 26.99 13.45
C THR A 154 7.03 26.98 14.98
N THR A 155 6.04 26.51 15.75
CA THR A 155 6.08 26.70 17.23
C THR A 155 5.29 25.71 18.09
N THR A 156 4.75 24.62 17.56
CA THR A 156 3.85 23.76 18.37
C THR A 156 4.64 22.97 19.42
N PRO A 157 4.31 23.11 20.73
CA PRO A 157 4.90 22.28 21.76
C PRO A 157 4.59 20.80 21.48
N THR A 158 5.54 19.91 21.78
CA THR A 158 5.42 18.44 21.70
C THR A 158 4.27 17.86 22.54
N ASP A 159 3.55 18.70 23.28
CA ASP A 159 2.44 18.36 24.17
C ASP A 159 1.05 18.47 23.50
N ALA A 160 0.97 18.97 22.26
CA ALA A 160 -0.26 18.95 21.46
C ALA A 160 -0.26 17.89 20.34
N TRP A 161 0.80 17.09 20.28
CA TRP A 161 1.00 16.09 19.21
C TRP A 161 -0.05 14.98 19.22
N ASP A 162 -0.50 14.61 20.42
CA ASP A 162 -1.56 13.62 20.67
C ASP A 162 -2.98 14.14 20.35
N GLN A 163 -3.11 15.34 19.79
CA GLN A 163 -4.38 15.92 19.36
C GLN A 163 -4.46 16.05 17.84
N ILE A 164 -3.41 15.69 17.11
CA ILE A 164 -3.33 15.82 15.66
C ILE A 164 -3.78 14.50 15.02
N PRO A 165 -4.88 14.47 14.22
CA PRO A 165 -5.38 13.24 13.60
C PRO A 165 -4.34 12.53 12.72
N SER A 166 -3.51 13.30 12.01
CA SER A 166 -2.41 12.75 11.19
C SER A 166 -1.42 11.93 12.02
N GLU A 167 -1.11 12.33 13.26
CA GLU A 167 -0.19 11.59 14.14
C GLU A 167 -0.81 10.32 14.68
N HIS A 168 -2.11 10.37 15.00
CA HIS A 168 -2.87 9.17 15.35
C HIS A 168 -2.90 8.15 14.21
N TYR A 169 -3.03 8.62 12.97
CA TYR A 169 -2.97 7.75 11.79
C TYR A 169 -1.62 7.06 11.64
N ALA A 170 -0.52 7.79 11.81
CA ALA A 170 0.82 7.21 11.76
C ALA A 170 1.05 6.17 12.87
N GLU A 171 0.59 6.45 14.09
CA GLU A 171 0.66 5.52 15.22
C GLU A 171 -0.24 4.29 15.04
N ALA A 172 -1.46 4.47 14.51
CA ALA A 172 -2.35 3.37 14.17
C ALA A 172 -1.76 2.46 13.09
N THR A 173 -1.00 3.03 12.16
CA THR A 173 -0.29 2.29 11.11
C THR A 173 0.83 1.42 11.70
N ILE A 174 1.54 1.87 12.74
CA ILE A 174 2.50 1.02 13.48
C ILE A 174 1.79 -0.21 14.03
N SER A 175 0.67 -0.01 14.73
CA SER A 175 -0.12 -1.11 15.31
C SER A 175 -0.65 -2.06 14.23
N LEU A 176 -1.05 -1.54 13.07
CA LEU A 176 -1.54 -2.34 11.96
C LEU A 176 -0.43 -3.22 11.37
N VAL A 177 0.74 -2.65 11.09
CA VAL A 177 1.86 -3.35 10.42
C VAL A 177 2.55 -4.34 11.37
N LEU A 178 2.79 -3.96 12.62
CA LEU A 178 3.51 -4.79 13.59
C LEU A 178 2.59 -5.66 14.46
N GLY A 179 1.27 -5.53 14.31
CA GLY A 179 0.24 -6.18 15.12
C GLY A 179 0.08 -5.63 16.54
N GLN A 180 1.01 -4.79 17.02
CA GLN A 180 0.97 -4.07 18.29
C GLN A 180 2.03 -2.96 18.34
N ASN A 181 1.79 -1.92 19.14
CA ASN A 181 2.80 -0.92 19.46
C ASN A 181 3.89 -1.51 20.36
N GLN A 182 5.12 -1.58 19.85
CA GLN A 182 6.26 -2.18 20.56
C GLN A 182 6.96 -1.20 21.51
N ILE A 183 6.71 0.11 21.36
CA ILE A 183 7.28 1.17 22.18
C ILE A 183 6.16 2.08 22.71
N PRO A 184 6.22 2.52 23.97
CA PRO A 184 5.28 3.52 24.47
C PRO A 184 5.44 4.86 23.73
N THR A 185 4.31 5.41 23.28
CA THR A 185 4.20 6.77 22.74
C THR A 185 3.16 7.55 23.57
N LYS A 186 3.05 8.87 23.35
CA LYS A 186 2.02 9.68 24.03
C LYS A 186 0.61 9.34 23.51
N ILE A 187 0.52 8.86 22.28
CA ILE A 187 -0.73 8.50 21.62
C ILE A 187 -1.16 7.10 22.04
N ARG A 188 -2.39 6.99 22.52
CA ARG A 188 -3.04 5.70 22.78
C ARG A 188 -3.92 5.34 21.60
N VAL A 189 -3.45 4.42 20.78
CA VAL A 189 -4.18 3.91 19.63
C VAL A 189 -5.27 2.93 20.08
N SER A 190 -6.51 3.19 19.67
CA SER A 190 -7.64 2.29 19.84
C SER A 190 -7.74 1.28 18.70
N GLN A 191 -8.46 0.17 18.94
CA GLN A 191 -8.74 -0.81 17.88
C GLN A 191 -9.60 -0.25 16.75
N ALA A 192 -10.43 0.77 17.02
CA ALA A 192 -11.23 1.43 16.01
C ALA A 192 -10.37 2.22 15.02
N GLU A 193 -9.32 2.90 15.51
CA GLU A 193 -8.33 3.60 14.67
C GLU A 193 -7.61 2.60 13.75
N VAL A 194 -7.08 1.50 14.32
CA VAL A 194 -6.40 0.45 13.53
C VAL A 194 -7.34 -0.14 12.47
N ALA A 195 -8.60 -0.41 12.82
CA ALA A 195 -9.58 -0.95 11.89
C ALA A 195 -9.95 0.03 10.77
N ALA A 196 -9.99 1.33 11.05
CA ALA A 196 -10.24 2.35 10.04
C ALA A 196 -9.09 2.42 9.02
N VAL A 197 -7.83 2.41 9.48
CA VAL A 197 -6.66 2.35 8.59
C VAL A 197 -6.63 1.04 7.82
N GLY A 198 -6.86 -0.09 8.47
CA GLY A 198 -6.80 -1.41 7.84
C GLY A 198 -7.83 -1.60 6.73
N ALA A 199 -9.07 -1.13 6.94
CA ALA A 199 -10.10 -1.17 5.90
C ALA A 199 -9.70 -0.35 4.66
N TRP A 200 -9.24 0.89 4.88
CA TRP A 200 -8.77 1.73 3.78
C TRP A 200 -7.54 1.13 3.10
N ALA A 201 -6.54 0.66 3.84
CA ALA A 201 -5.33 0.05 3.28
C ALA A 201 -5.66 -1.17 2.40
N ALA A 202 -6.71 -1.92 2.73
CA ALA A 202 -7.20 -3.06 1.97
C ALA A 202 -8.03 -2.71 0.71
N GLY A 203 -8.32 -1.42 0.48
CA GLY A 203 -9.03 -0.96 -0.73
C GLY A 203 -10.47 -0.49 -0.52
N ASP A 204 -10.98 -0.46 0.72
CA ASP A 204 -12.33 0.03 1.04
C ASP A 204 -12.50 1.56 0.88
#